data_AF-A0A6M0A976-F1
#
_entry.id   AF-A0A6M0A976-F1
#
_cell.length_a   1.000
_cell.length_b   1.000
_cell.length_c   1.000
_cell.angle_alpha   90.00
_cell.angle_beta   90.00
_cell.angle_gamma   90.00
#
_symmetry.space_group_name_H-M   'P 1'
#
loop_
_entity.id
_entity.type
_entity.pdbx_description
1 polymer ?
#
loop_
_entity_poly.entity_id
_entity_poly.type
_entity_poly.pdbx_seq_one_letter_code
_entity_poly.pdbx_strand_id
1 'polypeptide(L)'
;MKFKKNIQVFPQVLKTKSEEFELEDLQDLDQVLAALDTQTEGELVDLLKNWFKNHTKVTETIRKFAETTLELKNSPKLPPNSEASIIQNLFELRQTTKEIIKAKTNQQDQDKSQQSKQG
;
A
#
# COMPACT_ATOMS: atom_id res chain seq x y z
N MET A 1 17.32 -5.66 0.88
CA MET A 1 15.92 -5.32 1.24
C MET A 1 15.02 -6.51 0.91
N LYS A 2 14.21 -7.01 1.85
CA LYS A 2 13.33 -8.18 1.60
C LYS A 2 12.02 -7.70 0.96
N PHE A 3 12.05 -7.42 -0.35
CA PHE A 3 10.91 -6.95 -1.15
C PHE A 3 9.60 -7.72 -0.87
N LYS A 4 9.68 -9.05 -0.81
CA LYS A 4 8.54 -9.93 -0.49
C LYS A 4 7.92 -9.62 0.87
N LYS A 5 8.74 -9.32 1.89
CA LYS A 5 8.27 -8.96 3.23
C LYS A 5 7.54 -7.63 3.22
N ASN A 6 8.03 -6.65 2.46
CA ASN A 6 7.39 -5.35 2.32
C ASN A 6 6.01 -5.49 1.68
N ILE A 7 5.89 -6.16 0.53
CA ILE A 7 4.60 -6.39 -0.14
C ILE A 7 3.58 -7.03 0.81
N GLN A 8 4.03 -8.03 1.56
CA GLN A 8 3.17 -8.81 2.41
C GLN A 8 2.64 -8.03 3.63
N VAL A 9 3.41 -7.09 4.17
CA VAL A 9 2.92 -6.23 5.26
C VAL A 9 2.23 -4.98 4.75
N PHE A 10 2.44 -4.60 3.49
CA PHE A 10 1.99 -3.33 2.93
C PHE A 10 0.47 -3.10 3.09
N PRO A 11 -0.43 -4.07 2.82
CA PRO A 11 -1.85 -3.88 3.07
C PRO A 11 -2.15 -3.52 4.54
N GLN A 12 -1.44 -4.13 5.49
CA GLN A 12 -1.61 -3.83 6.90
C GLN A 12 -1.07 -2.46 7.29
N VAL A 13 0.08 -2.06 6.72
CA VAL A 13 0.63 -0.72 6.94
C VAL A 13 -0.35 0.33 6.43
N LEU A 14 -0.92 0.13 5.24
CA LEU A 14 -1.94 1.03 4.70
C LEU A 14 -3.15 1.12 5.64
N LYS A 15 -3.65 0.01 6.17
CA LYS A 15 -4.80 0.03 7.10
C LYS A 15 -4.49 0.73 8.43
N THR A 16 -3.26 0.61 8.93
CA THR A 16 -2.88 1.09 10.27
C THR A 16 -2.23 2.46 10.30
N LYS A 17 -1.61 2.87 9.19
CA LYS A 17 -0.81 4.08 9.04
C LYS A 17 -1.20 4.87 7.81
N SER A 18 -2.44 4.74 7.31
CA SER A 18 -2.95 5.45 6.12
C SER A 18 -2.71 6.96 6.18
N GLU A 19 -2.68 7.55 7.37
CA GLU A 19 -2.35 8.97 7.60
C GLU A 19 -0.93 9.35 7.18
N GLU A 20 0.04 8.43 7.23
CA GLU A 20 1.44 8.66 6.85
C GLU A 20 1.67 8.57 5.32
N PHE A 21 0.62 8.27 4.55
CA PHE A 21 0.68 8.19 3.09
C PHE A 21 -0.03 9.39 2.46
N GLU A 22 0.67 10.07 1.55
CA GLU A 22 0.09 11.15 0.76
C GLU A 22 -0.90 10.58 -0.26
N LEU A 23 -1.94 11.35 -0.61
CA LEU A 23 -2.94 10.87 -1.57
C LEU A 23 -2.31 10.58 -2.94
N GLU A 24 -1.34 11.39 -3.35
CA GLU A 24 -0.59 11.24 -4.59
C GLU A 24 0.18 9.91 -4.63
N ASP A 25 0.84 9.53 -3.52
CA ASP A 25 1.52 8.24 -3.40
C ASP A 25 0.54 7.07 -3.58
N LEU A 26 -0.65 7.18 -2.97
CA LEU A 26 -1.67 6.14 -3.07
C LEU A 26 -2.24 6.02 -4.48
N GLN A 27 -2.44 7.14 -5.17
CA GLN A 27 -2.91 7.17 -6.56
C GLN A 27 -1.87 6.58 -7.52
N ASP A 28 -0.59 6.94 -7.34
CA ASP A 28 0.53 6.39 -8.10
C ASP A 28 0.65 4.87 -7.85
N LEU A 29 0.47 4.43 -6.61
CA LEU A 29 0.42 3.01 -6.25
C LEU A 29 -0.74 2.28 -6.93
N ASP A 30 -1.96 2.85 -6.97
CA ASP A 30 -3.09 2.22 -7.68
C ASP A 30 -2.82 2.11 -9.19
N GLN A 31 -2.15 3.10 -9.80
CA GLN A 31 -1.74 3.03 -11.20
C GLN A 31 -0.72 1.90 -11.45
N VAL A 32 0.29 1.77 -10.59
CA VAL A 32 1.26 0.66 -10.67
C VAL A 32 0.55 -0.69 -10.50
N LEU A 33 -0.39 -0.78 -9.55
CA LEU A 33 -1.15 -2.00 -9.30
C LEU A 33 -2.24 -2.27 -10.35
N ALA A 34 -2.65 -1.29 -11.14
CA ALA A 34 -3.56 -1.51 -12.27
C ALA A 34 -2.93 -2.40 -13.35
N ALA A 35 -1.59 -2.47 -13.41
CA ALA A 35 -0.87 -3.39 -14.27
C ALA A 35 -1.02 -4.88 -13.86
N LEU A 36 -1.58 -5.18 -12.68
CA LEU A 36 -1.89 -6.56 -12.25
C LEU A 36 -2.80 -7.30 -13.24
N ASP A 37 -3.69 -6.59 -13.92
CA ASP A 37 -4.65 -7.17 -14.85
C ASP A 37 -4.03 -7.45 -16.25
N THR A 38 -2.85 -6.89 -16.55
CA THR A 38 -2.30 -6.87 -17.93
C THR A 38 -0.86 -7.33 -18.06
N GLN A 39 -0.03 -7.23 -17.00
CA GLN A 39 1.39 -7.55 -17.05
C GLN A 39 1.73 -8.87 -16.36
N THR A 40 2.90 -9.41 -16.71
CA THR A 40 3.45 -10.60 -16.06
C THR A 40 3.98 -10.27 -14.66
N GLU A 41 4.06 -11.27 -13.77
CA GLU A 41 4.55 -11.06 -12.40
C GLU A 41 5.92 -10.37 -12.37
N GLY A 42 6.85 -10.80 -13.23
CA GLY A 42 8.21 -10.28 -13.25
C GLY A 42 8.25 -8.77 -13.54
N GLU A 43 7.44 -8.30 -14.49
CA GLU A 43 7.35 -6.89 -14.86
C GLU A 43 6.68 -6.08 -13.74
N LEU A 44 5.60 -6.62 -13.16
CA LEU A 44 4.89 -5.98 -12.06
C LEU A 44 5.79 -5.84 -10.81
N VAL A 45 6.55 -6.88 -10.50
CA VAL A 45 7.51 -6.87 -9.41
C VAL A 45 8.57 -5.79 -9.63
N ASP A 46 9.04 -5.60 -10.86
CA ASP A 46 10.02 -4.57 -11.16
C ASP A 46 9.44 -3.16 -11.15
N LEU A 47 8.18 -2.98 -11.60
CA LEU A 47 7.45 -1.72 -11.43
C LEU A 47 7.28 -1.35 -9.95
N LEU A 48 6.86 -2.30 -9.11
CA LEU A 48 6.73 -2.10 -7.67
C LEU A 48 8.08 -1.81 -6.99
N LYS A 49 9.15 -2.51 -7.37
CA LYS A 49 10.49 -2.20 -6.88
C LYS A 49 10.91 -0.78 -7.25
N ASN A 50 10.61 -0.34 -8.47
CA ASN A 50 10.92 1.00 -8.92
C ASN A 50 10.10 2.05 -8.15
N TRP A 51 8.81 1.76 -7.93
CA TRP A 51 7.94 2.57 -7.10
C TRP A 51 8.50 2.74 -5.68
N PHE A 52 8.85 1.66 -4.99
CA PHE A 52 9.47 1.74 -3.66
C PHE A 52 10.79 2.55 -3.65
N LYS A 53 11.57 2.51 -4.73
CA LYS A 53 12.81 3.32 -4.82
C LYS A 53 12.51 4.81 -4.93
N ASN A 54 11.45 5.19 -5.65
CA ASN A 54 11.05 6.58 -5.83
C ASN A 54 10.35 7.11 -4.57
N HIS A 55 9.56 6.26 -3.91
CA HIS A 55 8.76 6.57 -2.73
C HIS A 55 9.47 6.17 -1.44
N THR A 56 10.62 6.82 -1.19
CA THR A 56 11.52 6.48 -0.08
C THR A 56 10.87 6.64 1.30
N LYS A 57 10.06 7.69 1.51
CA LYS A 57 9.32 7.91 2.77
C LYS A 57 8.35 6.78 3.06
N VAL A 58 7.49 6.44 2.10
CA VAL A 58 6.56 5.31 2.20
C VAL A 58 7.31 4.02 2.48
N THR A 59 8.38 3.77 1.74
CA THR A 59 9.20 2.58 1.90
C THR A 59 9.83 2.49 3.28
N GLU A 60 10.25 3.62 3.85
CA GLU A 60 10.78 3.69 5.21
C GLU A 60 9.69 3.42 6.25
N THR A 61 8.48 3.96 6.10
CA THR A 61 7.34 3.67 6.97
C THR A 61 6.99 2.18 6.96
N ILE A 62 6.91 1.57 5.77
CA ILE A 62 6.64 0.13 5.62
C ILE A 62 7.76 -0.68 6.25
N ARG A 63 9.02 -0.27 6.05
CA ARG A 63 10.18 -0.93 6.64
C ARG A 63 10.14 -0.86 8.16
N LYS A 64 9.95 0.34 8.72
CA LYS A 64 9.83 0.55 10.18
C LYS A 64 8.71 -0.29 10.73
N PHE A 65 7.55 -0.32 10.08
CA PHE A 65 6.47 -1.20 10.47
C PHE A 65 6.95 -2.66 10.44
N ALA A 66 7.45 -3.17 9.32
CA ALA A 66 7.93 -4.56 9.19
C ALA A 66 9.03 -4.96 10.21
N GLU A 67 9.82 -4.01 10.68
CA GLU A 67 10.84 -4.19 11.73
C GLU A 67 10.22 -4.15 13.14
N THR A 68 9.29 -3.22 13.39
CA THR A 68 8.62 -3.01 14.68
C THR A 68 7.57 -4.07 14.97
N THR A 69 6.86 -4.55 13.95
CA THR A 69 5.99 -5.73 14.01
C THR A 69 6.83 -7.02 14.02
N LEU A 70 7.88 -7.06 14.85
CA LEU A 70 8.49 -8.30 15.34
C LEU A 70 7.45 -9.20 16.06
N GLU A 71 6.30 -8.64 16.43
CA GLU A 71 5.08 -9.35 16.86
C GLU A 71 4.36 -10.14 15.73
N LEU A 72 4.61 -9.87 14.44
CA LEU A 72 4.12 -10.72 13.33
C LEU A 72 4.76 -12.13 13.35
N LYS A 73 5.76 -12.38 14.19
CA LYS A 73 6.22 -13.75 14.49
C LYS A 73 5.11 -14.62 15.10
N ASN A 74 4.09 -13.99 15.69
CA ASN A 74 2.92 -14.66 16.28
C ASN A 74 1.64 -14.54 15.43
N SER A 75 1.64 -13.72 14.37
CA SER A 75 0.54 -13.68 13.42
C SER A 75 0.57 -14.94 12.53
N PRO A 76 -0.60 -15.44 12.09
CA PRO A 76 -0.70 -16.70 11.36
C PRO A 76 0.30 -16.68 10.22
N LYS A 77 1.14 -17.74 10.17
CA LYS A 77 2.23 -17.94 9.21
C LYS A 77 1.86 -17.27 7.90
N LEU A 78 2.55 -16.18 7.63
CA LEU A 78 2.40 -15.45 6.39
C LEU A 78 2.50 -16.50 5.27
N PRO A 79 1.55 -16.50 4.32
CA PRO A 79 1.48 -17.55 3.32
C PRO A 79 2.86 -17.68 2.65
N PRO A 80 3.28 -18.91 2.31
CA PRO A 80 4.61 -19.15 1.79
C PRO A 80 4.93 -18.16 0.67
N ASN A 81 6.21 -17.81 0.52
CA ASN A 81 6.73 -16.83 -0.43
C ASN A 81 6.54 -17.22 -1.93
N SER A 82 5.56 -18.09 -2.20
CA SER A 82 5.08 -18.59 -3.46
C SER A 82 4.45 -17.46 -4.28
N GLU A 83 4.58 -17.60 -5.60
CA GLU A 83 4.07 -16.70 -6.63
C GLU A 83 2.59 -16.32 -6.40
N ALA A 84 1.73 -17.33 -6.22
CA ALA A 84 0.30 -17.14 -5.97
C ALA A 84 0.01 -16.28 -4.73
N SER A 85 0.82 -16.39 -3.67
CA SER A 85 0.67 -15.60 -2.45
C SER A 85 1.14 -14.15 -2.64
N ILE A 86 2.13 -13.91 -3.50
CA ILE A 86 2.56 -12.56 -3.86
C ILE A 86 1.45 -11.86 -4.64
N ILE A 87 0.90 -12.51 -5.67
CA ILE A 87 -0.21 -11.98 -6.47
C ILE A 87 -1.42 -11.68 -5.59
N GLN A 88 -1.80 -12.60 -4.70
CA GLN A 88 -2.91 -12.38 -3.76
C GLN A 88 -2.68 -11.16 -2.85
N ASN A 89 -1.47 -11.00 -2.31
CA ASN A 89 -1.12 -9.84 -1.49
C ASN A 89 -1.20 -8.53 -2.30
N LEU A 90 -0.85 -8.55 -3.58
CA LEU A 90 -0.92 -7.39 -4.47
C LEU A 90 -2.36 -7.03 -4.83
N PHE A 91 -3.23 -8.03 -5.04
CA PHE A 91 -4.66 -7.79 -5.19
C PHE A 91 -5.26 -7.17 -3.91
N GLU A 92 -4.95 -7.73 -2.74
CA GLU A 92 -5.39 -7.16 -1.45
C GLU A 92 -4.86 -5.74 -1.24
N LEU A 93 -3.60 -5.49 -1.60
CA LEU A 93 -2.98 -4.17 -1.55
C LEU A 93 -3.75 -3.18 -2.42
N ARG A 94 -4.10 -3.55 -3.65
CA ARG A 94 -4.85 -2.70 -4.56
C ARG A 94 -6.24 -2.37 -4.01
N GLN A 95 -6.96 -3.37 -3.50
CA GLN A 95 -8.27 -3.14 -2.89
C GLN A 95 -8.18 -2.18 -1.70
N THR A 96 -7.23 -2.42 -0.81
CA THR A 96 -6.99 -1.57 0.36
C THR A 96 -6.63 -0.14 -0.05
N THR A 97 -5.78 0.01 -1.06
CA THR A 97 -5.37 1.33 -1.60
C THR A 97 -6.58 2.09 -2.13
N LYS A 98 -7.45 1.44 -2.92
CA LYS A 98 -8.69 2.06 -3.44
C LYS A 98 -9.64 2.49 -2.33
N GLU A 99 -9.80 1.67 -1.28
CA GLU A 99 -10.63 2.02 -0.13
C GLU A 99 -10.09 3.26 0.60
N ILE A 100 -8.77 3.34 0.81
CA ILE A 100 -8.14 4.49 1.48
C ILE A 100 -8.20 5.75 0.62
N ILE A 101 -7.96 5.64 -0.69
CA ILE A 101 -8.12 6.77 -1.63
C ILE A 101 -9.55 7.31 -1.51
N LYS A 102 -10.56 6.42 -1.60
CA LYS A 102 -11.97 6.82 -1.50
C LYS A 102 -12.27 7.47 -0.15
N ALA A 103 -11.75 6.93 0.95
CA ALA A 103 -11.93 7.50 2.28
C ALA A 103 -11.30 8.90 2.39
N LYS A 104 -10.05 9.08 1.93
CA LYS A 104 -9.34 10.37 1.94
C LYS A 104 -10.01 11.42 1.06
N THR A 105 -10.44 11.05 -0.15
CA THR A 105 -11.16 11.95 -1.06
C THR A 105 -12.48 12.40 -0.46
N ASN A 106 -13.25 11.50 0.14
CA ASN A 106 -14.51 11.84 0.80
C ASN A 106 -14.29 12.76 2.03
N GLN A 107 -13.21 12.55 2.79
CA GLN A 107 -12.86 13.42 3.92
C GLN A 107 -12.47 14.84 3.45
N GLN A 108 -11.71 14.97 2.35
CA GLN A 108 -11.39 16.28 1.79
C GLN A 108 -12.64 17.04 1.29
N ASP A 109 -13.61 16.33 0.71
CA ASP A 109 -14.85 16.95 0.20
C ASP A 109 -15.77 17.44 1.34
N GLN A 110 -15.79 16.70 2.47
CA GLN A 110 -16.51 17.11 3.68
C GLN A 110 -15.86 18.30 4.39
N ASP A 111 -14.53 18.31 4.53
CA ASP A 111 -13.80 19.41 5.17
C ASP A 111 -13.98 20.73 4.39
N LYS A 112 -13.91 20.67 3.06
CA LYS A 112 -14.14 21.81 2.16
C LYS A 112 -15.59 22.32 2.24
N SER A 113 -16.56 21.43 2.40
CA SER A 113 -17.99 21.78 2.53
C SER A 113 -18.35 22.41 3.87
N GLN A 114 -17.57 22.14 4.94
CA GLN A 114 -17.76 22.81 6.24
C GLN A 114 -17.13 24.20 6.26
N GLN A 115 -16.00 24.40 5.59
CA GLN A 115 -15.33 25.70 5.53
C GLN A 115 -16.11 26.75 4.71
N SER A 116 -16.90 26.34 3.72
CA SER A 116 -17.78 27.23 2.95
C SER A 116 -19.06 27.67 3.68
N LYS A 117 -19.34 27.17 4.89
CA LYS A 117 -20.56 27.52 5.67
C LYS A 117 -20.30 28.50 6.83
N GLN A 118 -19.06 28.93 7.04
CA GLN A 118 -18.68 29.92 8.06
C GLN A 118 -18.24 31.28 7.46
N GLY A 119 -18.50 31.52 6.16
CA GLY A 119 -18.26 32.80 5.49
C GLY A 119 -19.51 33.65 5.42
#